data_AF-A0A397Y3W3-F1
#
_entry.id   AF-A0A397Y3W3-F1
#
_cell.length_a   1.000
_cell.length_b   1.000
_cell.length_c   1.000
_cell.angle_alpha   90.00
_cell.angle_beta   90.00
_cell.angle_gamma   90.00
#
_symmetry.space_group_name_H-M   'P 1'
#
loop_
_entity.id
_entity.type
_entity.pdbx_description
1 polymer ?
#
loop_
_entity_poly.entity_id
_entity_poly.type
_entity_poly.pdbx_seq_one_letter_code
_entity_poly.pdbx_strand_id
1 'polypeptide(L)'
;MMELSSFFPTFCSPDLLLFIAPLWIAVVVGVLVGWVWRPSWARDDKLFTFFNNNLPRPAATTTTTTVPSFESRQVYKEKSGFVTGDDFRHLWNLVEVKDGGPAWIQMMDRSTTTFSYQAWRRDPHDGPPQYRSRTVFEDATPEMVRDFFWDDDFRSNWDDMLLFSSTLEACKDTGTMVVQWVRKFPFFCSDREYIIGRRIWDASRVFYCVTKGVQYPSVPRQSKPRRVDLYYSSWCIRAVESKRGNGEMTSCEVLLFHHEDMGIPWEIAKLGVRQGMWGAVKKIEPGLRAYQRAKAAGAGLSPSAIMAQINTKVSVEEFMNERDSTGEVAGDEKPSSGKNIPKMLVVGGAIALACTLDKGLLTKAVIFGVARRFARMGKRM
;
A
#
# COMPACT_ATOMS: atom_id res chain seq x y z
N MET A 1 62.75 0.02 47.49
CA MET A 1 63.08 1.05 46.49
C MET A 1 62.94 0.41 45.11
N MET A 2 61.81 0.61 44.44
CA MET A 2 61.65 0.55 42.98
C MET A 2 60.23 1.02 42.61
N GLU A 3 60.19 1.90 41.62
CA GLU A 3 59.07 2.61 41.01
C GLU A 3 58.05 1.69 40.31
N LEU A 4 56.79 2.13 40.28
CA LEU A 4 55.82 1.74 39.25
C LEU A 4 54.99 2.97 38.86
N SER A 5 55.27 3.48 37.65
CA SER A 5 54.53 4.54 36.99
C SER A 5 53.63 3.99 35.88
N SER A 6 52.58 4.77 35.57
CA SER A 6 51.77 4.83 34.34
C SER A 6 50.62 3.82 34.13
N PHE A 7 49.37 4.33 34.07
CA PHE A 7 48.55 4.45 32.85
C PHE A 7 47.07 4.75 33.20
N PHE A 8 46.67 6.03 33.20
CA PHE A 8 45.29 6.43 32.90
C PHE A 8 45.32 7.77 32.15
N PRO A 9 44.73 7.87 30.93
CA PRO A 9 44.70 9.12 30.19
C PRO A 9 43.59 10.02 30.76
N THR A 10 44.00 11.16 31.31
CA THR A 10 43.13 12.28 31.69
C THR A 10 42.59 12.97 30.42
N PHE A 11 41.56 12.40 29.81
CA PHE A 11 40.73 13.11 28.83
C PHE A 11 39.46 13.63 29.49
N CYS A 12 39.57 14.78 30.16
CA CYS A 12 38.44 15.69 30.32
C CYS A 12 39.00 17.09 30.56
N SER A 13 39.37 17.78 29.47
CA SER A 13 39.68 19.21 29.55
C SER A 13 38.41 19.93 30.01
N PRO A 14 38.44 20.73 31.08
CA PRO A 14 37.27 21.49 31.55
C PRO A 14 36.65 22.38 30.46
N ASP A 15 37.44 22.74 29.45
CA ASP A 15 37.00 23.50 28.27
C ASP A 15 35.97 22.76 27.41
N LEU A 16 36.07 21.42 27.30
CA LEU A 16 35.13 20.62 26.49
C LEU A 16 33.75 20.50 27.16
N LEU A 17 33.73 20.42 28.50
CA LEU A 17 32.49 20.43 29.28
C LEU A 17 31.75 21.77 29.18
N LEU A 18 32.49 22.87 29.05
CA LEU A 18 31.94 24.22 28.83
C LEU A 18 31.22 24.36 27.48
N PHE A 19 31.62 23.62 26.45
CA PHE A 19 30.94 23.63 25.14
C PHE A 19 29.81 22.60 25.02
N ILE A 20 29.93 21.46 25.70
CA ILE A 20 28.96 20.36 25.61
C ILE A 20 27.75 20.62 26.53
N ALA A 21 27.95 21.23 27.70
CA ALA A 21 26.88 21.47 28.66
C ALA A 21 25.73 22.36 28.13
N PRO A 22 25.97 23.51 27.46
CA PRO A 22 24.89 24.33 26.91
C PRO A 22 24.07 23.60 25.84
N LEU A 23 24.72 22.72 25.06
CA LEU A 23 24.11 21.96 23.98
C LEU A 23 23.15 20.88 24.53
N TRP A 24 23.57 20.18 25.59
CA TRP A 24 22.69 19.23 26.28
C TRP A 24 21.60 19.92 27.10
N ILE A 25 21.86 21.10 27.68
CA ILE A 25 20.82 21.91 28.33
C ILE A 25 19.76 22.31 27.29
N ALA A 26 20.15 22.76 26.10
CA ALA A 26 19.21 23.09 25.03
C ALA A 26 18.38 21.87 24.58
N VAL A 27 18.98 20.68 24.51
CA VAL A 27 18.26 19.42 24.20
C VAL A 27 17.26 19.08 25.32
N VAL A 28 17.68 19.13 26.58
CA VAL A 28 16.80 18.81 27.73
C VAL A 28 15.67 19.84 27.84
N VAL A 29 15.96 21.13 27.68
CA VAL A 29 14.94 22.18 27.64
C VAL A 29 14.00 21.99 26.45
N GLY A 30 14.52 21.65 25.26
CA GLY A 30 13.68 21.35 24.09
C GLY A 30 12.77 20.14 24.28
N VAL A 31 13.25 19.09 24.95
CA VAL A 31 12.45 17.91 25.31
C VAL A 31 11.41 18.26 26.37
N LEU A 32 11.78 18.98 27.44
CA LEU A 32 10.85 19.39 28.49
C LEU A 32 9.80 20.36 27.96
N VAL A 33 10.18 21.35 27.15
CA VAL A 33 9.26 22.26 26.47
C VAL A 33 8.39 21.47 25.50
N GLY A 34 8.93 20.52 24.73
CA GLY A 34 8.12 19.68 23.82
C GLY A 34 7.15 18.72 24.53
N TRP A 35 7.47 18.27 25.74
CA TRP A 35 6.61 17.40 26.56
C TRP A 35 5.58 18.18 27.38
N VAL A 36 5.92 19.39 27.83
CA VAL A 36 5.02 20.31 28.55
C VAL A 36 4.13 21.09 27.58
N TRP A 37 4.63 21.38 26.38
CA TRP A 37 3.86 21.98 25.29
C TRP A 37 2.98 20.92 24.63
N ARG A 38 1.85 20.67 25.30
CA ARG A 38 0.64 20.19 24.63
C ARG A 38 -0.19 21.43 24.28
N PRO A 39 -0.05 21.99 23.08
CA PRO A 39 -0.76 23.21 22.76
C PRO A 39 -2.28 22.96 22.75
N SER A 40 -3.03 23.91 23.31
CA SER A 40 -4.47 23.82 23.52
C SER A 40 -5.30 23.63 22.24
N TRP A 41 -4.74 23.96 21.06
CA TRP A 41 -5.38 23.69 19.76
C TRP A 41 -5.54 22.20 19.45
N ALA A 42 -4.82 21.31 20.15
CA ALA A 42 -5.04 19.87 20.09
C ALA A 42 -6.32 19.43 20.84
N ARG A 43 -7.03 20.35 21.51
CA ARG A 43 -8.31 20.13 22.21
C ARG A 43 -9.44 21.06 21.74
N ASP A 44 -9.19 22.03 20.86
CA ASP A 44 -10.17 23.06 20.51
C ASP A 44 -10.91 22.79 19.19
N ASP A 45 -12.20 22.48 19.30
CA ASP A 45 -13.16 22.36 18.18
C ASP A 45 -13.44 23.72 17.47
N LYS A 46 -12.93 24.84 18.02
CA LYS A 46 -13.17 26.19 17.49
C LYS A 46 -12.36 26.53 16.24
N LEU A 47 -11.20 25.89 16.04
CA LEU A 47 -10.41 26.08 14.81
C LEU A 47 -11.12 25.43 13.60
N PHE A 48 -11.82 24.31 13.83
CA PHE A 48 -12.63 23.62 12.83
C PHE A 48 -13.79 24.48 12.30
N THR A 49 -14.46 25.24 13.19
CA THR A 49 -15.55 26.15 12.80
C THR A 49 -15.04 27.37 12.03
N PHE A 50 -13.84 27.87 12.35
CA PHE A 50 -13.26 29.02 11.64
C PHE A 50 -12.88 28.69 10.19
N PHE A 51 -12.34 27.49 9.91
CA PHE A 51 -12.02 27.08 8.54
C PHE A 51 -13.27 26.76 7.71
N ASN A 52 -14.32 26.19 8.33
CA ASN A 52 -15.56 25.85 7.61
C ASN A 52 -16.35 27.10 7.16
N ASN A 53 -16.24 28.22 7.89
CA ASN A 53 -16.93 29.46 7.57
C ASN A 53 -16.20 30.35 6.54
N ASN A 54 -14.95 30.05 6.20
CA ASN A 54 -14.12 30.87 5.29
C ASN A 54 -13.88 30.23 3.91
N LEU A 55 -14.49 29.07 3.62
CA LEU A 55 -14.56 28.56 2.25
C LEU A 55 -15.67 29.31 1.48
N PRO A 56 -15.44 29.75 0.23
CA PRO A 56 -16.47 30.43 -0.54
C PRO A 56 -17.66 29.48 -0.77
N ARG A 57 -18.81 29.81 -0.18
CA ARG A 57 -20.09 29.17 -0.51
C ARG A 57 -20.51 29.67 -1.90
N PRO A 58 -20.82 28.80 -2.88
CA PRO A 58 -21.37 29.26 -4.15
C PRO A 58 -22.71 29.96 -3.87
N ALA A 59 -22.82 31.20 -4.35
CA ALA A 59 -24.03 32.00 -4.20
C ALA A 59 -25.18 31.36 -4.98
N ALA A 60 -26.28 31.06 -4.30
CA ALA A 60 -27.54 30.73 -4.93
C ALA A 60 -28.13 32.03 -5.50
N THR A 61 -28.07 32.21 -6.81
CA THR A 61 -28.82 33.26 -7.49
C THR A 61 -30.10 32.64 -8.04
N THR A 62 -31.21 32.94 -7.40
CA THR A 62 -32.55 32.69 -7.92
C THR A 62 -32.79 33.64 -9.09
N THR A 63 -32.84 33.12 -10.32
CA THR A 63 -33.51 33.80 -11.43
C THR A 63 -34.27 32.77 -12.25
N THR A 64 -35.59 32.81 -12.08
CA THR A 64 -36.56 32.20 -12.98
C THR A 64 -36.45 32.89 -14.34
N THR A 65 -36.34 32.14 -15.44
CA THR A 65 -37.04 32.35 -16.72
C THR A 65 -36.38 31.55 -17.87
N THR A 66 -37.15 30.58 -18.36
CA THR A 66 -37.25 30.02 -19.72
C THR A 66 -36.08 29.22 -20.33
N VAL A 67 -36.34 27.92 -20.42
CA VAL A 67 -35.66 26.88 -21.19
C VAL A 67 -35.75 27.16 -22.69
N PRO A 68 -34.68 26.91 -23.46
CA PRO A 68 -34.83 26.18 -24.70
C PRO A 68 -34.00 24.90 -24.68
N SER A 69 -34.65 23.82 -25.09
CA SER A 69 -34.10 22.51 -25.34
C SER A 69 -32.98 22.56 -26.39
N PHE A 70 -31.81 22.01 -26.06
CA PHE A 70 -30.84 21.61 -27.08
C PHE A 70 -30.21 20.26 -26.69
N GLU A 71 -30.83 19.23 -27.26
CA GLU A 71 -30.27 17.99 -27.76
C GLU A 71 -28.91 17.52 -27.22
N SER A 72 -28.99 16.38 -26.51
CA SER A 72 -28.07 15.23 -26.56
C SER A 72 -26.69 15.49 -27.17
N ARG A 73 -25.71 15.77 -26.30
CA ARG A 73 -24.32 15.43 -26.57
C ARG A 73 -23.97 14.19 -25.76
N GLN A 74 -24.34 13.03 -26.29
CA GLN A 74 -23.64 11.78 -26.04
C GLN A 74 -22.18 11.96 -26.48
N VAL A 75 -21.36 12.55 -25.61
CA VAL A 75 -19.93 12.31 -25.64
C VAL A 75 -19.79 10.89 -25.10
N TYR A 76 -19.36 9.97 -25.97
CA TYR A 76 -18.96 8.62 -25.61
C TYR A 76 -18.12 8.69 -24.34
N LYS A 77 -18.71 8.25 -23.22
CA LYS A 77 -18.04 8.12 -21.94
C LYS A 77 -16.93 7.11 -22.18
N GLU A 78 -15.70 7.61 -22.31
CA GLU A 78 -14.48 6.82 -22.31
C GLU A 78 -14.66 5.77 -21.21
N LYS A 79 -14.63 4.47 -21.56
CA LYS A 79 -14.56 3.40 -20.55
C LYS A 79 -13.41 3.82 -19.64
N SER A 80 -13.69 4.20 -18.39
CA SER A 80 -12.69 4.87 -17.57
C SER A 80 -11.58 3.88 -17.24
N GLY A 81 -10.58 3.84 -18.12
CA GLY A 81 -9.42 2.96 -18.12
C GLY A 81 -8.43 3.30 -17.01
N PHE A 82 -8.90 4.01 -15.99
CA PHE A 82 -8.12 4.41 -14.84
C PHE A 82 -7.65 3.21 -14.05
N VAL A 83 -8.52 2.22 -13.80
CA VAL A 83 -8.18 1.00 -13.06
C VAL A 83 -8.62 -0.22 -13.87
N THR A 84 -7.64 -1.02 -14.27
CA THR A 84 -7.75 -2.05 -15.30
C THR A 84 -7.44 -3.43 -14.74
N GLY A 85 -7.60 -4.45 -15.58
CA GLY A 85 -7.21 -5.81 -15.24
C GLY A 85 -5.72 -5.97 -14.89
N ASP A 86 -4.84 -5.11 -15.42
CA ASP A 86 -3.42 -5.12 -15.07
C ASP A 86 -3.17 -4.76 -13.61
N ASP A 87 -3.95 -3.82 -13.08
CA ASP A 87 -3.86 -3.44 -11.69
C ASP A 87 -4.28 -4.60 -10.76
N PHE A 88 -5.27 -5.39 -11.18
CA PHE A 88 -5.66 -6.62 -10.49
C PHE A 88 -4.56 -7.68 -10.53
N ARG A 89 -3.92 -7.94 -11.69
CA ARG A 89 -2.79 -8.89 -11.76
C ARG A 89 -1.64 -8.45 -10.88
N HIS A 90 -1.33 -7.16 -10.86
CA HIS A 90 -0.29 -6.62 -10.01
C HIS A 90 -0.58 -6.87 -8.53
N LEU A 91 -1.80 -6.57 -8.07
CA LEU A 91 -2.20 -6.84 -6.69
C LEU A 91 -2.17 -8.34 -6.36
N TRP A 92 -2.64 -9.19 -7.28
CA TRP A 92 -2.59 -10.64 -7.08
C TRP A 92 -1.14 -11.13 -6.93
N ASN A 93 -0.23 -10.68 -7.79
CA ASN A 93 1.20 -11.02 -7.68
C ASN A 93 1.80 -10.56 -6.34
N LEU A 94 1.38 -9.41 -5.81
CA LEU A 94 1.80 -8.95 -4.48
C LEU A 94 1.27 -9.87 -3.36
N VAL A 95 0.01 -10.29 -3.44
CA VAL A 95 -0.62 -11.21 -2.46
C VAL A 95 0.07 -12.57 -2.45
N GLU A 96 0.35 -13.11 -3.64
CA GLU A 96 1.02 -14.41 -3.84
C GLU A 96 2.55 -14.34 -3.70
N VAL A 97 3.11 -13.14 -3.46
CA VAL A 97 4.56 -12.91 -3.34
C VAL A 97 5.32 -13.35 -4.60
N LYS A 98 4.72 -13.09 -5.76
CA LYS A 98 5.24 -13.35 -7.13
C LYS A 98 5.59 -12.06 -7.87
N ASP A 99 5.63 -10.92 -7.19
CA ASP A 99 5.88 -9.61 -7.78
C ASP A 99 7.34 -9.35 -8.17
N GLY A 100 8.27 -10.24 -7.80
CA GLY A 100 9.70 -10.13 -8.11
C GLY A 100 10.42 -9.01 -7.36
N GLY A 101 9.74 -8.31 -6.44
CA GLY A 101 10.34 -7.25 -5.65
C GLY A 101 11.25 -7.76 -4.53
N PRO A 102 12.00 -6.84 -3.86
CA PRO A 102 12.87 -7.19 -2.74
C PRO A 102 12.12 -7.86 -1.58
N ALA A 103 12.87 -8.56 -0.74
CA ALA A 103 12.34 -9.19 0.46
C ALA A 103 11.72 -8.16 1.42
N TRP A 104 10.62 -8.57 2.06
CA TRP A 104 9.92 -7.78 3.07
C TRP A 104 10.64 -7.87 4.42
N ILE A 105 10.93 -6.72 5.03
CA ILE A 105 11.56 -6.61 6.35
C ILE A 105 10.47 -6.34 7.39
N GLN A 106 10.30 -7.24 8.36
CA GLN A 106 9.29 -7.07 9.40
C GLN A 106 9.61 -5.88 10.30
N MET A 107 8.61 -5.04 10.55
CA MET A 107 8.75 -3.82 11.34
C MET A 107 7.78 -3.74 12.52
N MET A 108 6.70 -4.55 12.51
CA MET A 108 5.71 -4.55 13.57
C MET A 108 5.02 -5.91 13.69
N ASP A 109 4.78 -6.33 14.92
CA ASP A 109 3.88 -7.43 15.28
C ASP A 109 3.17 -7.06 16.57
N ARG A 110 1.86 -6.85 16.50
CA ARG A 110 1.02 -6.38 17.61
C ARG A 110 -0.32 -7.10 17.58
N SER A 111 -0.89 -7.33 18.74
CA SER A 111 -2.23 -7.91 18.87
C SER A 111 -2.98 -7.33 20.05
N THR A 112 -4.30 -7.29 19.92
CA THR A 112 -5.26 -7.16 21.00
C THR A 112 -6.07 -8.45 21.09
N THR A 113 -7.09 -8.47 21.95
CA THR A 113 -8.08 -9.56 22.01
C THR A 113 -8.98 -9.61 20.79
N THR A 114 -9.20 -8.49 20.09
CA THR A 114 -10.18 -8.40 18.99
C THR A 114 -9.57 -8.26 17.61
N PHE A 115 -8.28 -7.92 17.51
CA PHE A 115 -7.58 -7.89 16.23
C PHE A 115 -6.05 -8.07 16.38
N SER A 116 -5.37 -8.47 15.31
CA SER A 116 -3.90 -8.42 15.21
C SER A 116 -3.42 -7.70 13.98
N TYR A 117 -2.21 -7.17 14.06
CA TYR A 117 -1.56 -6.37 13.04
C TYR A 117 -0.09 -6.72 12.94
N GLN A 118 0.33 -7.12 11.74
CA GLN A 118 1.73 -7.31 11.38
C GLN A 118 2.06 -6.38 10.21
N ALA A 119 3.27 -5.83 10.18
CA ALA A 119 3.69 -4.96 9.10
C ALA A 119 5.14 -5.20 8.71
N TRP A 120 5.40 -4.99 7.42
CA TRP A 120 6.70 -5.11 6.78
C TRP A 120 6.95 -3.90 5.88
N ARG A 121 8.23 -3.61 5.66
CA ARG A 121 8.70 -2.60 4.72
C ARG A 121 9.71 -3.22 3.76
N ARG A 122 9.79 -2.71 2.54
CA ARG A 122 10.96 -2.88 1.68
C ARG A 122 11.29 -1.56 0.99
N ASP A 123 12.56 -1.40 0.64
CA ASP A 123 13.08 -0.19 0.02
C ASP A 123 13.55 -0.56 -1.40
N PRO A 124 12.74 -0.29 -2.45
CA PRO A 124 13.16 -0.52 -3.84
C PRO A 124 14.29 0.46 -4.22
N HIS A 125 15.09 0.09 -5.22
CA HIS A 125 16.15 0.97 -5.73
C HIS A 125 15.58 2.27 -6.30
N ASP A 126 14.55 2.14 -7.15
CA ASP A 126 13.88 3.25 -7.82
C ASP A 126 12.46 3.41 -7.28
N GLY A 127 12.29 4.21 -6.23
CA GLY A 127 10.96 4.62 -5.76
C GLY A 127 10.85 4.76 -4.24
N PRO A 128 9.67 5.21 -3.76
CA PRO A 128 9.43 5.39 -2.34
C PRO A 128 9.43 4.04 -1.59
N PRO A 129 9.68 4.06 -0.27
CA PRO A 129 9.51 2.88 0.58
C PRO A 129 8.13 2.26 0.39
N GLN A 130 8.10 0.95 0.26
CA GLN A 130 6.87 0.19 0.13
C GLN A 130 6.54 -0.49 1.45
N TYR A 131 5.25 -0.53 1.78
CA TYR A 131 4.74 -1.12 3.01
C TYR A 131 3.74 -2.24 2.69
N ARG A 132 3.83 -3.31 3.46
CA ARG A 132 2.86 -4.40 3.50
C ARG A 132 2.35 -4.52 4.93
N SER A 133 1.06 -4.76 5.12
CA SER A 133 0.55 -5.20 6.41
C SER A 133 -0.43 -6.34 6.29
N ARG A 134 -0.61 -7.05 7.39
CA ARG A 134 -1.60 -8.10 7.60
C ARG A 134 -2.37 -7.75 8.86
N THR A 135 -3.65 -7.48 8.71
CA THR A 135 -4.58 -7.24 9.81
C THR A 135 -5.58 -8.38 9.87
N VAL A 136 -5.89 -8.90 11.05
CA VAL A 136 -6.97 -9.87 11.25
C VAL A 136 -7.92 -9.30 12.27
N PHE A 137 -9.18 -9.09 11.87
CA PHE A 137 -10.28 -8.65 12.73
C PHE A 137 -11.12 -9.86 13.12
N GLU A 138 -11.30 -10.08 14.42
CA GLU A 138 -12.24 -11.11 14.90
C GLU A 138 -13.69 -10.67 14.66
N ASP A 139 -14.61 -11.63 14.54
CA ASP A 139 -16.05 -11.37 14.45
C ASP A 139 -16.41 -10.33 13.35
N ALA A 140 -15.83 -10.50 12.16
CA ALA A 140 -16.01 -9.60 11.03
C ALA A 140 -16.06 -10.38 9.70
N THR A 141 -17.03 -10.05 8.85
CA THR A 141 -17.12 -10.66 7.52
C THR A 141 -16.32 -9.85 6.48
N PRO A 142 -15.80 -10.50 5.43
CA PRO A 142 -15.13 -9.81 4.33
C PRO A 142 -15.99 -8.70 3.69
N GLU A 143 -17.29 -8.91 3.55
CA GLU A 143 -18.21 -7.93 2.98
C GLU A 143 -18.34 -6.69 3.87
N MET A 144 -18.45 -6.88 5.19
CA MET A 144 -18.52 -5.78 6.15
C MET A 144 -17.24 -4.94 6.13
N VAL A 145 -16.08 -5.60 6.10
CA VAL A 145 -14.77 -4.93 6.07
C VAL A 145 -14.52 -4.23 4.74
N ARG A 146 -14.93 -4.84 3.62
CA ARG A 146 -14.92 -4.22 2.29
C ARG A 146 -15.73 -2.92 2.29
N ASP A 147 -16.98 -2.96 2.74
CA ASP A 147 -17.86 -1.79 2.75
C ASP A 147 -17.28 -0.69 3.66
N PHE A 148 -16.82 -1.07 4.86
CA PHE A 148 -16.19 -0.15 5.81
C PHE A 148 -14.97 0.59 5.25
N PHE A 149 -14.05 -0.09 4.54
CA PHE A 149 -12.87 0.56 3.97
C PHE A 149 -13.17 1.44 2.76
N TRP A 150 -14.28 1.19 2.05
CA TRP A 150 -14.69 1.93 0.86
C TRP A 150 -15.62 3.11 1.16
N ASP A 151 -16.19 3.16 2.37
CA ASP A 151 -17.15 4.17 2.81
C ASP A 151 -16.46 5.48 3.25
N ASP A 152 -16.16 6.35 2.28
CA ASP A 152 -15.53 7.65 2.55
C ASP A 152 -16.41 8.59 3.39
N ASP A 153 -17.73 8.44 3.32
CA ASP A 153 -18.68 9.22 4.10
C ASP A 153 -18.60 8.83 5.59
N PHE A 154 -18.51 7.52 5.87
CA PHE A 154 -18.33 7.02 7.23
C PHE A 154 -16.90 7.23 7.77
N ARG A 155 -15.90 7.34 6.88
CA ARG A 155 -14.47 7.43 7.22
C ARG A 155 -14.14 8.52 8.23
N SER A 156 -14.82 9.67 8.14
CA SER A 156 -14.66 10.81 9.06
C SER A 156 -14.95 10.48 10.53
N ASN A 157 -15.72 9.42 10.81
CA ASN A 157 -16.02 8.98 12.17
C ASN A 157 -14.83 8.32 12.89
N TRP A 158 -13.76 7.95 12.16
CA TRP A 158 -12.62 7.23 12.75
C TRP A 158 -11.24 7.63 12.22
N ASP A 159 -11.15 8.26 11.04
CA ASP A 159 -9.90 8.74 10.44
C ASP A 159 -9.85 10.28 10.42
N ASP A 160 -9.28 10.87 11.47
CA ASP A 160 -9.09 12.33 11.61
C ASP A 160 -8.15 12.94 10.55
N MET A 161 -7.48 12.10 9.74
CA MET A 161 -6.59 12.58 8.68
C MET A 161 -7.33 12.80 7.36
N LEU A 162 -8.58 12.37 7.18
CA LEU A 162 -9.36 12.68 5.98
C LEU A 162 -10.15 13.97 6.20
N LEU A 163 -9.72 15.07 5.58
CA LEU A 163 -10.37 16.37 5.70
C LEU A 163 -11.53 16.55 4.73
N PHE A 164 -11.41 15.97 3.55
CA PHE A 164 -12.37 16.11 2.46
C PHE A 164 -12.35 14.87 1.58
N SER A 165 -13.52 14.48 1.12
CA SER A 165 -13.72 13.47 0.08
C SER A 165 -14.84 13.91 -0.86
N SER A 166 -14.66 13.65 -2.16
CA SER A 166 -15.70 13.86 -3.17
C SER A 166 -15.56 12.87 -4.31
N THR A 167 -16.67 12.21 -4.68
CA THR A 167 -16.69 11.32 -5.85
C THR A 167 -16.83 12.15 -7.12
N LEU A 168 -15.81 12.10 -7.97
CA LEU A 168 -15.76 12.81 -9.25
C LEU A 168 -16.42 12.01 -10.37
N GLU A 169 -16.23 10.69 -10.36
CA GLU A 169 -16.82 9.77 -11.33
C GLU A 169 -17.18 8.44 -10.66
N ALA A 170 -18.30 7.84 -11.06
CA ALA A 170 -18.67 6.47 -10.70
C ALA A 170 -19.20 5.72 -11.93
N CYS A 171 -18.65 4.53 -12.16
CA CYS A 171 -19.08 3.59 -13.20
C CYS A 171 -19.80 2.40 -12.56
N LYS A 172 -21.12 2.31 -12.76
CA LYS A 172 -21.96 1.27 -12.16
C LYS A 172 -21.80 -0.10 -12.82
N ASP A 173 -21.20 -0.17 -14.01
CA ASP A 173 -20.98 -1.44 -14.71
C ASP A 173 -19.79 -2.21 -14.11
N THR A 174 -18.75 -1.49 -13.71
CA THR A 174 -17.49 -2.08 -13.23
C THR A 174 -17.22 -1.85 -11.75
N GLY A 175 -17.93 -0.92 -11.13
CA GLY A 175 -17.64 -0.44 -9.77
C GLY A 175 -16.50 0.57 -9.69
N THR A 176 -15.93 1.00 -10.82
CA THR A 176 -14.82 1.96 -10.84
C THR A 176 -15.28 3.31 -10.33
N MET A 177 -14.49 3.92 -9.45
CA MET A 177 -14.70 5.29 -8.98
C MET A 177 -13.44 6.13 -9.21
N VAL A 178 -13.65 7.42 -9.50
CA VAL A 178 -12.62 8.45 -9.36
C VAL A 178 -13.03 9.35 -8.20
N VAL A 179 -12.13 9.54 -7.24
CA VAL A 179 -12.40 10.26 -5.99
C VAL A 179 -11.31 11.29 -5.73
N GLN A 180 -11.68 12.47 -5.26
CA GLN A 180 -10.76 13.46 -4.72
C GLN A 180 -10.71 13.31 -3.21
N TRP A 181 -9.53 13.15 -2.64
CA TRP A 181 -9.30 13.22 -1.19
C TRP A 181 -8.38 14.39 -0.85
N VAL A 182 -8.64 15.05 0.28
CA VAL A 182 -7.65 15.90 0.95
C VAL A 182 -7.35 15.31 2.31
N ARG A 183 -6.08 14.98 2.56
CA ARG A 183 -5.62 14.45 3.84
C ARG A 183 -4.81 15.48 4.61
N LYS A 184 -5.09 15.56 5.91
CA LYS A 184 -4.35 16.35 6.88
C LYS A 184 -2.95 15.79 7.04
N PHE A 185 -1.95 16.67 6.97
CA PHE A 185 -0.58 16.33 7.31
C PHE A 185 -0.08 17.15 8.50
N PRO A 186 1.05 16.77 9.13
CA PRO A 186 1.65 17.56 10.21
C PRO A 186 1.87 19.02 9.79
N PHE A 187 1.65 19.96 10.70
CA PHE A 187 1.59 21.41 10.44
C PHE A 187 2.83 22.00 9.75
N PHE A 188 3.99 21.33 9.82
CA PHE A 188 5.22 21.75 9.16
C PHE A 188 5.25 21.45 7.65
N CYS A 189 4.21 20.81 7.10
CA CYS A 189 4.07 20.55 5.67
C CYS A 189 2.62 20.77 5.22
N SER A 190 2.42 21.09 3.94
CA SER A 190 1.06 21.36 3.40
C SER A 190 0.22 20.08 3.36
N ASP A 191 -1.08 20.15 3.58
CA ASP A 191 -1.98 19.00 3.38
C ASP A 191 -1.85 18.39 1.98
N ARG A 192 -2.24 17.13 1.83
CA ARG A 192 -2.07 16.38 0.58
C ARG A 192 -3.40 16.19 -0.13
N GLU A 193 -3.40 16.44 -1.42
CA GLU A 193 -4.52 16.14 -2.31
C GLU A 193 -4.22 14.90 -3.13
N TYR A 194 -5.21 14.04 -3.25
CA TYR A 194 -5.15 12.83 -4.04
C TYR A 194 -6.31 12.82 -5.01
N ILE A 195 -6.03 12.52 -6.27
CA ILE A 195 -7.06 12.10 -7.21
C ILE A 195 -6.83 10.61 -7.45
N ILE A 196 -7.73 9.80 -6.90
CA ILE A 196 -7.58 8.35 -6.88
C ILE A 196 -8.61 7.70 -7.78
N GLY A 197 -8.16 6.76 -8.61
CA GLY A 197 -9.01 5.76 -9.24
C GLY A 197 -9.05 4.52 -8.35
N ARG A 198 -10.24 3.96 -8.14
CA ARG A 198 -10.39 2.76 -7.33
C ARG A 198 -11.43 1.78 -7.89
N ARG A 199 -11.20 0.48 -7.73
CA ARG A 199 -12.08 -0.62 -8.20
C ARG A 199 -11.89 -1.88 -7.36
N ILE A 200 -12.93 -2.72 -7.30
CA ILE A 200 -12.94 -3.99 -6.58
C ILE A 200 -13.19 -5.16 -7.55
N TRP A 201 -12.35 -6.19 -7.43
CA TRP A 201 -12.58 -7.50 -8.01
C TRP A 201 -12.98 -8.50 -6.93
N ASP A 202 -13.89 -9.41 -7.28
CA ASP A 202 -14.36 -10.48 -6.40
C ASP A 202 -14.03 -11.84 -7.02
N ALA A 203 -13.11 -12.55 -6.37
CA ALA A 203 -12.75 -13.92 -6.66
C ALA A 203 -13.29 -14.81 -5.54
N SER A 204 -14.53 -15.30 -5.70
CA SER A 204 -15.16 -16.22 -4.74
C SER A 204 -15.13 -15.71 -3.29
N ARG A 205 -15.50 -14.44 -3.08
CA ARG A 205 -15.52 -13.71 -1.78
C ARG A 205 -14.15 -13.36 -1.22
N VAL A 206 -13.09 -13.49 -2.03
CA VAL A 206 -11.83 -12.78 -1.81
C VAL A 206 -11.88 -11.48 -2.60
N PHE A 207 -11.88 -10.35 -1.90
CA PHE A 207 -11.97 -9.03 -2.52
C PHE A 207 -10.58 -8.45 -2.75
N TYR A 208 -10.28 -8.13 -4.00
CA TYR A 208 -9.07 -7.44 -4.43
C TYR A 208 -9.42 -6.00 -4.74
N CYS A 209 -9.07 -5.11 -3.83
CA CYS A 209 -9.42 -3.69 -3.87
C CYS A 209 -8.18 -2.88 -4.26
N VAL A 210 -8.22 -2.21 -5.41
CA VAL A 210 -7.13 -1.33 -5.84
C VAL A 210 -7.57 0.12 -5.72
N THR A 211 -6.69 0.95 -5.16
CA THR A 211 -6.75 2.41 -5.19
C THR A 211 -5.40 2.95 -5.64
N LYS A 212 -5.37 3.75 -6.70
CA LYS A 212 -4.13 4.37 -7.19
C LYS A 212 -4.34 5.81 -7.63
N GLY A 213 -3.27 6.60 -7.66
CA GLY A 213 -3.28 7.95 -8.22
C GLY A 213 -3.61 7.93 -9.71
N VAL A 214 -4.46 8.84 -10.15
CA VAL A 214 -4.88 8.98 -11.56
C VAL A 214 -4.86 10.44 -12.00
N GLN A 215 -4.62 10.65 -13.29
CA GLN A 215 -4.70 11.99 -13.87
C GLN A 215 -6.16 12.30 -14.21
N TYR A 216 -6.63 13.45 -13.74
CA TYR A 216 -8.00 13.91 -13.97
C TYR A 216 -7.99 15.41 -14.30
N PRO A 217 -7.88 15.77 -15.59
CA PRO A 217 -7.63 17.16 -16.02
C PRO A 217 -8.65 18.18 -15.52
N SER A 218 -9.89 17.77 -15.27
CA SER A 218 -10.97 18.63 -14.77
C SER A 218 -10.76 19.11 -13.33
N VAL A 219 -9.82 18.53 -12.58
CA VAL A 219 -9.45 18.99 -11.23
C VAL A 219 -8.01 19.53 -11.27
N PRO A 220 -7.83 20.84 -11.54
CA PRO A 220 -6.52 21.45 -11.71
C PRO A 220 -5.70 21.40 -10.42
N ARG A 221 -4.37 21.37 -10.57
CA ARG A 221 -3.44 21.37 -9.44
C ARG A 221 -3.47 22.72 -8.73
N GLN A 222 -3.58 22.68 -7.41
CA GLN A 222 -3.44 23.84 -6.55
C GLN A 222 -2.06 23.85 -5.90
N SER A 223 -1.60 25.02 -5.45
CA SER A 223 -0.34 25.14 -4.70
C SER A 223 -0.45 24.58 -3.28
N LYS A 224 -1.65 24.66 -2.70
CA LYS A 224 -2.03 24.07 -1.41
C LYS A 224 -3.49 23.62 -1.50
N PRO A 225 -3.85 22.38 -1.10
CA PRO A 225 -2.97 21.26 -0.71
C PRO A 225 -2.00 20.80 -1.83
N ARG A 226 -0.90 20.13 -1.46
CA ARG A 226 0.05 19.53 -2.42
C ARG A 226 -0.56 18.27 -3.03
N ARG A 227 -0.72 18.23 -4.35
CA ARG A 227 -1.12 17.02 -5.08
C ARG A 227 -0.05 15.92 -4.99
N VAL A 228 -0.49 14.71 -4.65
CA VAL A 228 0.31 13.48 -4.70
C VAL A 228 -0.06 12.70 -5.95
N ASP A 229 0.89 12.59 -6.89
CA ASP A 229 0.69 11.90 -8.17
C ASP A 229 0.97 10.40 -8.07
N LEU A 230 2.09 10.04 -7.45
CA LEU A 230 2.43 8.65 -7.17
C LEU A 230 1.72 8.22 -5.88
N TYR A 231 0.64 7.47 -6.03
CA TYR A 231 -0.11 6.88 -4.93
C TYR A 231 -0.55 5.47 -5.33
N TYR A 232 -0.28 4.49 -4.47
CA TYR A 232 -0.82 3.15 -4.59
C TYR A 232 -1.18 2.63 -3.20
N SER A 233 -2.41 2.18 -3.04
CA SER A 233 -2.93 1.61 -1.80
C SER A 233 -3.96 0.54 -2.16
N SER A 234 -3.68 -0.68 -1.77
CA SER A 234 -4.49 -1.83 -2.18
C SER A 234 -4.72 -2.79 -1.03
N TRP A 235 -5.81 -3.54 -1.11
CA TRP A 235 -6.30 -4.41 -0.06
C TRP A 235 -6.72 -5.75 -0.65
N CYS A 236 -6.29 -6.85 -0.04
CA CYS A 236 -6.89 -8.17 -0.25
C CYS A 236 -7.63 -8.56 1.01
N ILE A 237 -8.95 -8.76 0.90
CA ILE A 237 -9.86 -8.98 2.02
C ILE A 237 -10.45 -10.38 1.90
N ARG A 238 -10.28 -11.23 2.91
CA ARG A 238 -10.78 -12.62 2.89
C ARG A 238 -11.14 -13.14 4.28
N ALA A 239 -12.01 -14.14 4.32
CA ALA A 239 -12.32 -14.84 5.57
C ALA A 239 -11.12 -15.71 5.99
N VAL A 240 -10.89 -15.78 7.30
CA VAL A 240 -9.88 -16.64 7.93
C VAL A 240 -10.43 -17.22 9.23
N GLU A 241 -9.80 -18.27 9.72
CA GLU A 241 -10.17 -18.89 10.98
C GLU A 241 -10.00 -17.93 12.16
N SER A 242 -10.94 -17.96 13.10
CA SER A 242 -10.83 -17.24 14.35
C SER A 242 -9.71 -17.80 15.24
N LYS A 243 -9.04 -16.92 15.98
CA LYS A 243 -8.06 -17.32 16.99
C LYS A 243 -8.64 -18.14 18.14
N ARG A 244 -9.97 -18.23 18.24
CA ARG A 244 -10.65 -19.09 19.21
C ARG A 244 -10.38 -20.58 18.97
N GLY A 245 -9.87 -20.96 17.79
CA GLY A 245 -9.42 -22.33 17.49
C GLY A 245 -10.57 -23.32 17.36
N ASN A 246 -11.75 -22.85 16.99
CA ASN A 246 -12.95 -23.67 16.79
C ASN A 246 -13.16 -24.07 15.31
N GLY A 247 -12.22 -23.77 14.40
CA GLY A 247 -12.35 -24.05 12.98
C GLY A 247 -13.29 -23.10 12.22
N GLU A 248 -13.91 -22.13 12.89
CA GLU A 248 -14.88 -21.24 12.26
C GLU A 248 -14.20 -20.07 11.52
N MET A 249 -14.65 -19.82 10.29
CA MET A 249 -14.17 -18.73 9.43
C MET A 249 -14.88 -17.39 9.77
N THR A 250 -14.89 -17.02 11.04
CA THR A 250 -15.60 -15.83 11.57
C THR A 250 -14.73 -14.57 11.63
N SER A 251 -13.45 -14.69 11.28
CA SER A 251 -12.50 -13.57 11.23
C SER A 251 -12.25 -13.10 9.81
N CYS A 252 -11.86 -11.84 9.67
CA CYS A 252 -11.50 -11.25 8.39
C CYS A 252 -10.03 -10.86 8.37
N GLU A 253 -9.28 -11.38 7.41
CA GLU A 253 -7.93 -10.93 7.10
C GLU A 253 -7.96 -9.82 6.04
N VAL A 254 -7.09 -8.84 6.25
CA VAL A 254 -6.83 -7.74 5.34
C VAL A 254 -5.34 -7.64 5.12
N LEU A 255 -4.89 -8.00 3.91
CA LEU A 255 -3.55 -7.68 3.45
C LEU A 255 -3.57 -6.31 2.79
N LEU A 256 -2.70 -5.40 3.21
CA LEU A 256 -2.55 -4.09 2.58
C LEU A 256 -1.17 -3.98 1.93
N PHE A 257 -1.12 -3.38 0.74
CA PHE A 257 0.12 -2.98 0.08
C PHE A 257 0.04 -1.50 -0.30
N HIS A 258 1.05 -0.74 0.10
CA HIS A 258 0.99 0.72 0.02
C HIS A 258 2.36 1.34 -0.29
N HIS A 259 2.35 2.33 -1.19
CA HIS A 259 3.46 3.26 -1.38
C HIS A 259 2.96 4.55 -2.01
N GLU A 260 3.61 5.66 -1.69
CA GLU A 260 3.28 6.97 -2.25
C GLU A 260 4.48 7.92 -2.20
N ASP A 261 4.47 8.93 -3.07
CA ASP A 261 5.37 10.09 -2.96
C ASP A 261 4.66 11.28 -2.29
N MET A 262 4.72 11.30 -0.97
CA MET A 262 4.17 12.37 -0.13
C MET A 262 4.87 13.73 -0.31
N GLY A 263 5.99 13.80 -1.04
CA GLY A 263 6.80 15.00 -1.18
C GLY A 263 7.59 15.37 0.07
N ILE A 264 7.94 14.38 0.89
CA ILE A 264 8.81 14.53 2.06
C ILE A 264 9.98 13.57 1.95
N PRO A 265 11.15 13.91 2.52
CA PRO A 265 12.27 12.99 2.58
C PRO A 265 11.86 11.63 3.16
N TRP A 266 12.22 10.55 2.47
CA TRP A 266 11.75 9.20 2.82
C TRP A 266 12.18 8.76 4.22
N GLU A 267 13.33 9.19 4.72
CA GLU A 267 13.74 8.92 6.11
C GLU A 267 12.81 9.54 7.14
N ILE A 268 12.28 10.73 6.87
CA ILE A 268 11.29 11.40 7.73
C ILE A 268 9.96 10.65 7.67
N ALA A 269 9.53 10.23 6.47
CA ALA A 269 8.33 9.41 6.30
C ALA A 269 8.45 8.09 7.07
N LYS A 270 9.59 7.39 6.93
CA LYS A 270 9.89 6.13 7.63
C LYS A 270 9.88 6.30 9.14
N LEU A 271 10.44 7.41 9.66
CA LEU A 271 10.38 7.72 11.08
C LEU A 271 8.94 7.92 11.55
N GLY A 272 8.15 8.68 10.80
CA GLY A 272 6.72 8.91 11.08
C GLY A 272 5.93 7.60 11.12
N VAL A 273 6.12 6.71 10.14
CA VAL A 273 5.49 5.38 10.13
C VAL A 273 5.91 4.56 11.35
N ARG A 274 7.22 4.49 11.65
CA ARG A 274 7.72 3.69 12.78
C ARG A 274 7.12 4.13 14.13
N GLN A 275 6.91 5.43 14.32
CA GLN A 275 6.39 5.97 15.59
C GLN A 275 4.86 6.04 15.63
N GLY A 276 4.21 6.39 14.53
CA GLY A 276 2.79 6.72 14.49
C GLY A 276 1.87 5.59 14.03
N MET A 277 2.37 4.61 13.26
CA MET A 277 1.52 3.62 12.57
C MET A 277 0.62 2.85 13.54
N TRP A 278 1.15 2.38 14.67
CA TRP A 278 0.34 1.64 15.64
C TRP A 278 -0.79 2.51 16.24
N GLY A 279 -0.51 3.79 16.49
CA GLY A 279 -1.53 4.74 16.96
C GLY A 279 -2.67 4.92 15.96
N ALA A 280 -2.33 5.03 14.67
CA ALA A 280 -3.31 5.15 13.59
C ALA A 280 -4.11 3.87 13.37
N VAL A 281 -3.43 2.72 13.26
CA VAL A 281 -4.06 1.41 13.04
C VAL A 281 -5.03 1.04 14.14
N LYS A 282 -4.70 1.35 15.40
CA LYS A 282 -5.61 1.10 16.54
C LYS A 282 -6.97 1.79 16.43
N LYS A 283 -7.11 2.86 15.64
CA LYS A 283 -8.40 3.54 15.42
C LYS A 283 -9.32 2.78 14.48
N ILE A 284 -8.76 1.90 13.64
CA ILE A 284 -9.53 1.12 12.67
C ILE A 284 -10.52 0.19 13.39
N GLU A 285 -10.08 -0.52 14.42
CA GLU A 285 -10.91 -1.47 15.15
C GLU A 285 -12.18 -0.85 15.77
N PRO A 286 -12.11 0.19 16.63
CA PRO A 286 -13.31 0.84 17.15
C PRO A 286 -14.16 1.47 16.03
N GLY A 287 -13.55 1.95 14.94
CA GLY A 287 -14.24 2.42 13.75
C GLY A 287 -15.06 1.32 13.07
N LEU A 288 -14.48 0.14 12.87
CA LEU A 288 -15.15 -1.03 12.31
C LEU A 288 -16.31 -1.48 13.21
N ARG A 289 -16.12 -1.51 14.54
CA ARG A 289 -17.19 -1.84 15.49
C ARG A 289 -18.31 -0.81 15.47
N ALA A 290 -17.99 0.48 15.30
CA ALA A 290 -19.00 1.52 15.13
C ALA A 290 -19.79 1.32 13.83
N TYR A 291 -19.10 0.96 12.74
CA TYR A 291 -19.73 0.65 11.46
C TYR A 291 -20.69 -0.54 11.56
N GLN A 292 -20.24 -1.66 12.13
CA GLN A 292 -21.07 -2.84 12.38
C GLN A 292 -22.32 -2.51 13.20
N ARG A 293 -22.17 -1.75 14.30
CA ARG A 293 -23.31 -1.30 15.12
C ARG A 293 -24.28 -0.42 14.34
N ALA A 294 -23.78 0.50 13.51
CA ALA A 294 -24.63 1.33 12.67
C ALA A 294 -25.41 0.50 11.65
N LYS A 295 -24.77 -0.48 10.99
CA LYS A 295 -25.44 -1.39 10.07
C LYS A 295 -26.49 -2.26 10.77
N ALA A 296 -26.17 -2.80 11.95
CA ALA A 296 -27.11 -3.59 12.75
C ALA A 296 -28.31 -2.77 13.24
N ALA A 297 -28.14 -1.48 13.47
CA ALA A 297 -29.21 -0.54 13.80
C ALA A 297 -30.05 -0.09 12.57
N GLY A 298 -29.80 -0.64 11.39
CA GLY A 298 -30.56 -0.35 10.18
C GLY A 298 -30.07 0.87 9.38
N ALA A 299 -28.88 1.40 9.67
CA ALA A 299 -28.33 2.50 8.87
C ALA A 299 -28.04 2.04 7.43
N GLY A 300 -28.65 2.72 6.45
CA GLY A 300 -28.42 2.48 5.03
C GLY A 300 -26.96 2.67 4.60
N LEU A 301 -26.60 2.16 3.43
CA LEU A 301 -25.27 2.32 2.85
C LEU A 301 -25.09 3.73 2.26
N SER A 302 -23.91 4.30 2.44
CA SER A 302 -23.54 5.54 1.72
C SER A 302 -23.39 5.26 0.22
N PRO A 303 -23.40 6.29 -0.65
CA PRO A 303 -23.12 6.11 -2.07
C PRO A 303 -21.79 5.40 -2.32
N SER A 304 -20.76 5.71 -1.53
CA SER A 304 -19.46 5.06 -1.59
C SER A 304 -19.56 3.57 -1.23
N ALA A 305 -20.24 3.23 -0.12
CA ALA A 305 -20.44 1.84 0.28
C ALA A 305 -21.29 1.04 -0.73
N ILE A 306 -22.30 1.66 -1.37
CA ILE A 306 -23.06 1.02 -2.45
C ILE A 306 -22.14 0.65 -3.62
N MET A 307 -21.24 1.57 -4.01
CA MET A 307 -20.26 1.29 -5.07
C MET A 307 -19.32 0.13 -4.71
N ALA A 308 -19.02 -0.09 -3.42
CA ALA A 308 -18.20 -1.22 -2.97
C ALA A 308 -18.85 -2.59 -3.26
N GLN A 309 -20.19 -2.63 -3.35
CA GLN A 309 -20.94 -3.84 -3.64
C GLN A 309 -21.00 -4.17 -5.14
N ILE A 310 -20.67 -3.20 -5.99
CA ILE A 310 -20.51 -3.39 -7.44
C ILE A 310 -19.07 -3.82 -7.68
N ASN A 311 -18.84 -5.13 -7.80
CA ASN A 311 -17.52 -5.71 -8.01
C ASN A 311 -17.46 -6.50 -9.31
N THR A 312 -16.25 -6.54 -9.89
CA THR A 312 -15.98 -7.33 -11.09
C THR A 312 -15.70 -8.77 -10.69
N LYS A 313 -16.60 -9.69 -11.05
CA LYS A 313 -16.40 -11.13 -10.79
C LYS A 313 -15.29 -11.67 -11.68
N VAL A 314 -14.38 -12.45 -11.10
CA VAL A 314 -13.27 -13.08 -11.82
C VAL A 314 -12.99 -14.47 -11.29
N SER A 315 -12.70 -15.42 -12.18
CA SER A 315 -11.87 -16.59 -11.83
C SER A 315 -10.42 -16.16 -11.91
N VAL A 316 -9.65 -16.45 -10.86
CA VAL A 316 -8.23 -16.10 -10.82
C VAL A 316 -7.46 -16.91 -11.87
N GLU A 317 -7.76 -18.20 -11.99
CA GLU A 317 -7.07 -19.11 -12.91
C GLU A 317 -7.30 -18.70 -14.37
N GLU A 318 -8.56 -18.48 -14.75
CA GLU A 318 -8.91 -18.07 -16.12
C GLU A 318 -8.27 -16.72 -16.46
N PHE A 319 -8.36 -15.76 -15.54
CA PHE A 319 -7.87 -14.41 -15.77
C PHE A 319 -6.34 -14.31 -15.94
N MET A 320 -5.59 -15.22 -15.29
CA MET A 320 -4.14 -15.29 -15.46
C MET A 320 -3.77 -16.00 -16.77
N ASN A 321 -4.52 -17.03 -17.18
CA ASN A 321 -4.25 -17.81 -18.39
C ASN A 321 -4.62 -17.07 -19.70
N GLU A 322 -5.57 -16.13 -19.65
CA GLU A 322 -6.01 -15.34 -20.82
C GLU A 322 -4.84 -14.64 -21.54
N ARG A 323 -3.78 -14.25 -20.82
CA ARG A 323 -2.68 -13.48 -21.40
C ARG A 323 -1.49 -14.34 -21.85
N ASP A 324 -1.20 -15.46 -21.18
CA ASP A 324 -0.20 -16.43 -21.67
C ASP A 324 -0.59 -16.94 -23.06
N SER A 325 -1.89 -17.08 -23.32
CA SER A 325 -2.44 -17.47 -24.63
C SER A 325 -2.27 -16.40 -25.73
N THR A 326 -2.16 -15.12 -25.36
CA THR A 326 -1.95 -14.00 -26.31
C THR A 326 -0.47 -13.68 -26.55
N GLY A 327 0.45 -14.33 -25.83
CA GLY A 327 1.91 -14.20 -26.02
C GLY A 327 2.46 -15.07 -27.16
N GLU A 328 1.69 -16.03 -27.67
CA GLU A 328 2.04 -16.88 -28.81
C GLU A 328 1.36 -16.42 -30.11
N VAL A 329 1.51 -15.15 -30.48
CA VAL A 329 1.28 -14.76 -31.89
C VAL A 329 2.55 -15.12 -32.65
N ALA A 330 2.54 -16.32 -33.21
CA ALA A 330 3.51 -16.80 -34.18
C ALA A 330 3.69 -15.74 -35.28
N GLY A 331 4.91 -15.20 -35.37
CA GLY A 331 5.32 -14.40 -36.51
C GLY A 331 5.28 -15.29 -37.76
N ASP A 332 4.50 -14.87 -38.74
CA ASP A 332 4.48 -15.40 -40.10
C ASP A 332 5.92 -15.54 -40.65
N GLU A 333 6.37 -16.78 -40.86
CA GLU A 333 7.56 -17.06 -41.66
C GLU A 333 7.19 -17.03 -43.15
N LYS A 334 7.81 -16.13 -43.91
CA LYS A 334 7.94 -16.25 -45.37
C LYS A 334 9.37 -16.70 -45.71
N PRO A 335 9.58 -17.68 -46.60
CA PRO A 335 10.83 -18.42 -46.64
C PRO A 335 11.91 -17.63 -47.39
N SER A 336 13.12 -17.60 -46.83
CA SER A 336 14.31 -17.21 -47.59
C SER A 336 15.45 -18.20 -47.38
N SER A 337 15.68 -18.97 -48.45
CA SER A 337 16.95 -19.51 -48.93
C SER A 337 18.14 -19.63 -47.96
N GLY A 338 18.33 -20.86 -47.45
CA GLY A 338 19.57 -21.63 -47.55
C GLY A 338 20.88 -21.05 -46.96
N LYS A 339 21.32 -21.64 -45.85
CA LYS A 339 22.68 -22.21 -45.67
C LYS A 339 22.79 -22.98 -44.35
N ASN A 340 23.08 -24.28 -44.46
CA ASN A 340 23.37 -25.19 -43.34
C ASN A 340 24.69 -24.82 -42.66
N ILE A 341 24.71 -24.71 -41.33
CA ILE A 341 25.95 -24.66 -40.53
C ILE A 341 25.83 -25.67 -39.36
N PRO A 342 26.89 -26.45 -39.05
CA PRO A 342 26.76 -27.71 -38.31
C PRO A 342 26.79 -27.54 -36.78
N LYS A 343 26.21 -28.53 -36.10
CA LYS A 343 26.21 -28.73 -34.64
C LYS A 343 27.63 -28.96 -34.10
N MET A 344 28.42 -27.91 -33.89
CA MET A 344 29.70 -28.04 -33.16
C MET A 344 30.20 -26.72 -32.55
N LEU A 345 29.39 -26.05 -31.72
CA LEU A 345 29.84 -24.89 -30.91
C LEU A 345 29.01 -24.65 -29.64
N VAL A 346 28.46 -25.72 -29.03
CA VAL A 346 27.71 -25.65 -27.75
C VAL A 346 28.47 -26.33 -26.59
N VAL A 347 29.67 -26.88 -26.83
CA VAL A 347 30.43 -27.62 -25.81
C VAL A 347 31.63 -26.83 -25.24
N GLY A 348 31.95 -25.65 -25.80
CA GLY A 348 33.10 -24.83 -25.36
C GLY A 348 32.81 -23.82 -24.24
N GLY A 349 31.56 -23.40 -24.04
CA GLY A 349 31.21 -22.33 -23.09
C GLY A 349 31.03 -22.78 -21.63
N ALA A 350 30.76 -24.07 -21.40
CA ALA A 350 30.50 -24.59 -20.05
C ALA A 350 31.79 -24.92 -19.26
N ILE A 351 32.94 -25.03 -19.93
CA ILE A 351 34.22 -25.40 -19.30
C ILE A 351 34.99 -24.14 -18.84
N ALA A 352 34.80 -22.99 -19.48
CA ALA A 352 35.45 -21.73 -19.09
C ALA A 352 34.84 -21.08 -17.82
N LEU A 353 33.56 -21.35 -17.54
CA LEU A 353 32.86 -20.85 -16.33
C LEU A 353 33.15 -21.67 -15.06
N ALA A 354 33.68 -22.89 -15.22
CA ALA A 354 34.01 -23.77 -14.09
C ALA A 354 35.42 -23.53 -13.52
N CYS A 355 36.22 -22.62 -14.09
CA CYS A 355 37.59 -22.33 -13.62
C CYS A 355 37.77 -20.93 -13.00
N THR A 356 36.71 -20.14 -12.82
CA THR A 356 36.80 -18.81 -12.19
C THR A 356 36.09 -18.70 -10.84
N LEU A 357 35.35 -19.73 -10.40
CA LEU A 357 34.59 -19.71 -9.15
C LEU A 357 34.67 -21.04 -8.39
N ASP A 358 35.88 -21.44 -7.98
CA ASP A 358 36.01 -22.36 -6.84
C ASP A 358 37.26 -22.01 -6.00
N LYS A 359 37.07 -21.11 -5.02
CA LYS A 359 37.92 -21.08 -3.82
C LYS A 359 37.35 -22.12 -2.86
N GLY A 360 37.74 -23.37 -3.14
CA GLY A 360 37.31 -24.62 -2.52
C GLY A 360 36.53 -24.53 -1.21
N LEU A 361 35.29 -25.02 -1.24
CA LEU A 361 34.70 -25.69 -0.06
C LEU A 361 33.51 -26.63 -0.35
N LEU A 362 33.29 -27.13 -1.58
CA LEU A 362 32.15 -28.04 -1.84
C LEU A 362 32.48 -29.26 -2.71
N THR A 363 33.70 -29.78 -2.64
CA THR A 363 34.16 -30.89 -3.52
C THR A 363 33.97 -32.30 -2.95
N LYS A 364 33.10 -32.54 -1.94
CA LYS A 364 32.88 -33.92 -1.43
C LYS A 364 31.44 -34.42 -1.32
N ALA A 365 30.42 -33.56 -1.39
CA ALA A 365 29.03 -34.01 -1.28
C ALA A 365 28.36 -34.30 -2.65
N VAL A 366 28.81 -33.68 -3.74
CA VAL A 366 28.12 -33.77 -5.04
C VAL A 366 28.65 -34.89 -5.94
N ILE A 367 29.90 -35.34 -5.74
CA ILE A 367 30.53 -36.39 -6.56
C ILE A 367 29.97 -37.80 -6.21
N PHE A 368 29.49 -38.04 -4.99
CA PHE A 368 28.94 -39.34 -4.58
C PHE A 368 27.42 -39.51 -4.83
N GLY A 369 26.67 -38.42 -5.05
CA GLY A 369 25.22 -38.46 -5.25
C GLY A 369 24.78 -38.75 -6.68
N VAL A 370 25.56 -38.32 -7.68
CA VAL A 370 25.21 -38.43 -9.10
C VAL A 370 25.65 -39.79 -9.70
N ALA A 371 26.74 -40.37 -9.18
CA ALA A 371 27.22 -41.69 -9.64
C ALA A 371 26.30 -42.87 -9.23
N ARG A 372 25.44 -42.69 -8.22
CA ARG A 372 24.54 -43.76 -7.74
C ARG A 372 23.18 -43.80 -8.47
N ARG A 373 22.86 -42.80 -9.30
CA ARG A 373 21.58 -42.71 -10.03
C ARG A 373 21.66 -43.18 -11.49
N PHE A 374 22.85 -43.21 -12.11
CA PHE A 374 23.02 -43.71 -13.47
C PHE A 374 23.28 -45.23 -13.57
N ALA A 375 23.70 -45.90 -12.49
CA ALA A 375 23.91 -47.35 -12.48
C ALA A 375 22.62 -48.20 -12.36
N ARG A 376 21.45 -47.59 -12.12
CA ARG A 376 20.15 -48.31 -12.00
C ARG A 376 19.26 -48.25 -13.25
N MET A 377 19.70 -47.58 -14.31
CA MET A 377 18.90 -47.39 -15.53
C MET A 377 19.32 -48.32 -16.68
N GLY A 378 20.28 -49.22 -16.46
CA GLY A 378 20.81 -50.17 -17.46
C GLY A 378 20.38 -51.63 -17.28
N LYS A 379 19.35 -51.93 -16.48
CA LYS A 379 18.77 -53.29 -16.33
C LYS A 379 17.25 -53.25 -16.45
N ARG A 380 16.77 -52.93 -17.65
CA ARG A 380 15.45 -53.32 -18.18
C ARG A 380 15.36 -52.93 -19.65
N MET A 381 15.96 -53.75 -20.50
CA MET A 381 15.49 -54.11 -21.83
C MET A 381 15.76 -55.59 -22.02
#